data_AF-A0A1V5U412-F1
#
_entry.id   AF-A0A1V5U412-F1
#
_cell.length_a   1.000
_cell.length_b   1.000
_cell.length_c   1.000
_cell.angle_alpha   90.00
_cell.angle_beta   90.00
_cell.angle_gamma   90.00
#
_symmetry.space_group_name_H-M   'P 1'
#
loop_
_entity.id
_entity.type
_entity.pdbx_description
1 polymer ?
#
loop_
_entity_poly.entity_id
_entity_poly.type
_entity_poly.pdbx_seq_one_letter_code
_entity_poly.pdbx_strand_id
1 'polypeptide(L)'
;MLKKAFIFGSYAKAIPREDSDIDVGVVLDVPSKNKLEINAELWTVAGRIDSKIEPFCIGWSEYKNHAPASILTEIVRQGIDIVEAA
;
A
#
# COMPACT_ATOMS: atom_id res chain seq x y z
N MET A 1 2.08 -9.85 -10.07
CA MET A 1 3.48 -9.34 -10.03
C MET A 1 3.51 -8.00 -9.31
N LEU A 2 4.55 -7.70 -8.52
CA LEU A 2 4.73 -6.37 -7.92
C LEU A 2 4.95 -5.33 -9.02
N LYS A 3 4.25 -4.19 -8.91
CA LYS A 3 4.41 -3.04 -9.80
C LYS A 3 4.98 -1.84 -9.08
N LYS A 4 4.59 -1.63 -7.83
CA LYS A 4 5.02 -0.47 -7.04
C LYS A 4 4.89 -0.75 -5.55
N ALA A 5 5.79 -0.18 -4.76
CA ALA A 5 5.65 -0.11 -3.30
C ALA A 5 5.99 1.30 -2.82
N PHE A 6 5.16 1.85 -1.94
CA PHE A 6 5.32 3.21 -1.43
C PHE A 6 4.82 3.32 0.01
N ILE A 7 5.38 4.26 0.78
CA ILE A 7 4.86 4.64 2.10
C ILE A 7 3.78 5.70 1.90
N PHE A 8 2.68 5.61 2.63
CA PHE A 8 1.69 6.69 2.69
C PHE A 8 1.37 7.03 4.16
N GLY A 9 0.28 7.75 4.39
CA GLY A 9 -0.21 8.02 5.75
C GLY A 9 0.68 9.00 6.52
N SER A 10 0.78 8.80 7.84
CA SER A 10 1.39 9.76 8.76
C SER A 10 2.88 9.98 8.50
N TYR A 11 3.60 8.90 8.18
CA TYR A 11 5.02 8.93 7.85
C TYR A 11 5.28 9.68 6.54
N ALA A 12 4.49 9.44 5.49
CA ALA A 12 4.62 10.18 4.24
C ALA A 12 4.29 11.69 4.39
N LYS A 13 3.44 12.04 5.36
CA LYS A 13 3.08 13.42 5.69
C LYS A 13 4.04 14.11 6.66
N ALA A 14 5.11 13.44 7.10
CA ALA A 14 6.05 13.92 8.10
C ALA A 14 5.41 14.33 9.44
N ILE A 15 4.29 13.69 9.80
CA ILE A 15 3.59 13.89 11.08
C ILE A 15 3.30 12.56 11.82
N PRO A 16 4.24 11.59 11.88
CA PRO A 16 4.04 10.38 12.67
C PRO A 16 4.03 10.69 14.17
N ARG A 17 3.28 9.90 14.94
CA ARG A 17 3.35 9.84 16.40
C ARG A 17 4.12 8.58 16.83
N GLU A 18 4.48 8.51 18.11
CA GLU A 18 5.24 7.39 18.68
C GLU A 18 4.57 6.01 18.46
N ASP A 19 3.25 6.00 18.49
CA ASP A 19 2.39 4.83 18.30
C ASP A 19 1.89 4.66 16.85
N SER A 20 2.35 5.50 15.91
CA SER A 20 1.88 5.41 14.53
C SER A 20 2.41 4.15 13.84
N ASP A 21 1.52 3.56 13.06
CA ASP A 21 1.83 2.49 12.12
C ASP A 21 2.50 3.05 10.86
N ILE A 22 3.16 2.17 10.13
CA ILE A 22 3.82 2.43 8.84
C ILE A 22 2.90 1.88 7.75
N ASP A 23 2.10 2.77 7.16
CA ASP A 23 1.22 2.46 6.04
C ASP A 23 2.02 2.19 4.75
N VAL A 24 1.90 0.98 4.19
CA VAL A 24 2.63 0.58 2.96
C VAL A 24 1.66 0.21 1.85
N GLY A 25 1.65 1.02 0.79
CA GLY A 25 0.88 0.74 -0.43
C GLY A 25 1.61 -0.27 -1.28
N VAL A 26 0.98 -1.43 -1.54
CA VAL A 26 1.56 -2.50 -2.36
C VAL A 26 0.72 -2.67 -3.62
N VAL A 27 1.25 -2.23 -4.76
CA VAL A 27 0.56 -2.28 -6.05
C VAL A 27 0.92 -3.55 -6.78
N LEU A 28 -0.08 -4.40 -7.00
CA LEU A 28 0.09 -5.72 -7.59
C LEU A 28 -0.73 -5.86 -8.87
N ASP A 29 -0.09 -6.38 -9.91
CA ASP A 29 -0.77 -6.85 -11.12
C ASP A 29 -1.25 -8.28 -10.90
N VAL A 30 -2.46 -8.38 -10.33
CA VAL A 30 -3.11 -9.63 -9.92
C VAL A 30 -4.63 -9.55 -10.17
N PRO A 31 -5.31 -10.68 -10.44
CA PRO A 31 -6.76 -10.70 -10.59
C PRO A 31 -7.48 -10.27 -9.31
N SER A 32 -8.54 -9.45 -9.43
CA SER A 32 -9.30 -8.94 -8.28
C SER A 32 -9.84 -10.04 -7.36
N LYS A 33 -10.21 -11.21 -7.92
CA LYS A 33 -10.67 -12.37 -7.16
C LYS A 33 -9.65 -12.92 -6.15
N ASN A 34 -8.35 -12.67 -6.38
CA ASN A 34 -7.28 -13.12 -5.48
C ASN A 34 -6.90 -12.04 -4.45
N LYS A 35 -7.47 -10.83 -4.54
CA LYS A 35 -7.04 -9.68 -3.73
C LYS A 35 -7.17 -9.93 -2.23
N LEU A 36 -8.22 -10.64 -1.80
CA LEU A 36 -8.43 -10.96 -0.37
C LEU A 36 -7.34 -11.89 0.18
N GLU A 37 -7.06 -12.98 -0.54
CA GLU A 37 -6.03 -13.96 -0.17
C GLU A 37 -4.64 -13.30 -0.15
N ILE A 38 -4.32 -12.53 -1.19
CA ILE A 38 -3.07 -11.78 -1.28
C ILE A 38 -2.96 -10.75 -0.15
N ASN A 39 -4.05 -10.08 0.22
CA ASN A 39 -4.01 -9.15 1.34
C ASN A 39 -3.69 -9.88 2.66
N ALA A 40 -4.27 -11.05 2.90
CA ALA A 40 -3.94 -11.85 4.08
C ALA A 40 -2.48 -12.31 4.10
N GLU A 41 -1.92 -12.68 2.94
CA GLU A 41 -0.49 -13.00 2.81
C GLU A 41 0.39 -11.78 3.09
N LEU A 42 0.05 -10.60 2.57
CA LEU A 42 0.79 -9.37 2.83
C LEU A 42 0.83 -9.04 4.32
N TRP A 43 -0.30 -9.15 5.02
CA TRP A 43 -0.36 -8.98 6.47
C TRP A 43 0.47 -10.02 7.22
N THR A 44 0.47 -11.28 6.75
CA THR A 44 1.31 -12.34 7.32
C THR A 44 2.80 -12.04 7.17
N VAL A 45 3.22 -11.53 6.01
CA VAL A 45 4.61 -11.15 5.75
C VAL A 45 5.00 -9.92 6.57
N ALA A 46 4.16 -8.88 6.58
CA ALA A 46 4.39 -7.66 7.35
C ALA A 46 4.59 -7.96 8.84
N GLY A 47 3.68 -8.75 9.45
CA GLY A 47 3.77 -9.12 10.86
C GLY A 47 4.98 -9.98 11.23
N ARG A 48 5.64 -10.64 10.26
CA ARG A 48 6.91 -11.35 10.49
C ARG A 48 8.13 -10.41 10.49
N ILE A 49 7.99 -9.23 9.90
CA ILE A 49 9.04 -8.21 9.81
C ILE A 49 8.91 -7.26 11.00
N ASP A 50 7.78 -6.57 11.09
CA ASP A 50 7.44 -5.64 12.17
C ASP A 50 5.92 -5.49 12.24
N SER A 51 5.35 -5.61 13.43
CA SER A 51 3.90 -5.50 13.64
C SER A 51 3.33 -4.10 13.36
N LYS A 52 4.17 -3.06 13.29
CA LYS A 52 3.76 -1.70 12.93
C LYS A 52 3.55 -1.52 11.43
N ILE A 53 3.92 -2.48 10.58
CA ILE A 53 3.74 -2.35 9.13
C ILE A 53 2.30 -2.74 8.78
N GLU A 54 1.54 -1.79 8.24
CA GLU A 54 0.18 -2.02 7.75
C GLU A 54 0.15 -2.00 6.21
N PRO A 55 0.12 -3.18 5.57
CA PRO A 55 0.08 -3.25 4.12
C PRO A 55 -1.33 -2.96 3.59
N PHE A 56 -1.38 -2.17 2.52
CA PHE A 56 -2.59 -1.90 1.76
C PHE A 56 -2.44 -2.42 0.32
N CYS A 57 -3.11 -3.53 0.02
CA CYS A 57 -3.09 -4.12 -1.31
C CYS A 57 -3.90 -3.27 -2.31
N ILE A 58 -3.26 -2.82 -3.37
CA ILE A 58 -3.87 -2.06 -4.46
C ILE A 58 -3.73 -2.86 -5.75
N GLY A 59 -4.85 -3.11 -6.45
CA GLY A 59 -4.79 -3.78 -7.75
C GLY A 59 -4.19 -2.85 -8.81
N TRP A 60 -3.42 -3.36 -9.77
CA TRP A 60 -2.80 -2.52 -10.79
C TRP A 60 -3.81 -1.70 -11.62
N SER A 61 -4.96 -2.31 -11.96
CA SER A 61 -6.04 -1.58 -12.65
C SER A 61 -6.66 -0.51 -11.75
N GLU A 62 -6.80 -0.79 -10.46
CA GLU A 62 -7.34 0.14 -9.47
C GLU A 62 -6.38 1.32 -9.26
N TYR A 63 -5.08 1.07 -9.14
CA TYR A 63 -4.07 2.12 -9.05
C TYR A 63 -4.14 3.09 -10.24
N LYS A 64 -4.29 2.56 -11.46
CA LYS A 64 -4.36 3.38 -12.69
C LYS A 64 -5.71 4.10 -12.87
N ASN A 65 -6.80 3.45 -12.48
CA ASN A 65 -8.17 3.87 -12.80
C ASN A 65 -9.01 4.17 -11.55
N HIS A 66 -8.36 4.58 -10.45
CA HIS A 66 -9.06 4.87 -9.21
C HIS A 66 -10.03 6.04 -9.40
N ALA A 67 -11.18 5.97 -8.72
CA ALA A 67 -12.18 7.01 -8.83
C ALA A 67 -11.61 8.37 -8.39
N PRO A 68 -11.92 9.47 -9.10
CA PRO A 68 -11.50 10.79 -8.69
C PRO A 68 -12.09 11.15 -7.33
N ALA A 69 -11.33 11.92 -6.53
CA ALA A 69 -11.69 12.31 -5.17
C ALA A 69 -11.99 11.12 -4.22
N SER A 70 -11.44 9.95 -4.49
CA SER A 70 -11.48 8.81 -3.57
C SER A 70 -10.35 8.87 -2.55
N ILE A 71 -10.45 8.09 -1.48
CA ILE A 71 -9.34 7.94 -0.52
C ILE A 71 -8.06 7.43 -1.22
N LEU A 72 -8.22 6.59 -2.24
CA LEU A 72 -7.11 6.07 -3.03
C LEU A 72 -6.41 7.16 -3.84
N THR A 73 -7.14 8.17 -4.32
CA THR A 73 -6.54 9.36 -4.95
C THR A 73 -5.53 10.03 -4.02
N GLU A 74 -5.91 10.22 -2.76
CA GLU A 74 -5.03 10.87 -1.78
C GLU A 74 -3.83 10.00 -1.41
N ILE A 75 -4.06 8.70 -1.20
CA ILE A 75 -3.01 7.71 -0.92
C ILE A 75 -1.96 7.69 -2.04
N VAL A 76 -2.38 7.63 -3.30
CA VAL A 76 -1.48 7.63 -4.45
C VAL A 76 -0.76 8.97 -4.61
N ARG A 77 -1.46 10.09 -4.37
CA ARG A 77 -0.90 11.44 -4.51
C ARG A 77 0.17 11.76 -3.45
N GLN A 78 0.02 11.23 -2.24
CA GLN A 78 0.93 11.48 -1.12
C GLN A 78 1.98 10.39 -0.92
N GLY A 79 1.87 9.28 -1.66
CA GLY A 79 2.79 8.17 -1.56
C GLY A 79 4.24 8.58 -1.83
N ILE A 80 5.16 8.08 -1.01
CA ILE A 80 6.61 8.19 -1.22
C ILE A 80 7.12 6.83 -1.68
N ASP A 81 7.64 6.79 -2.90
CA ASP A 81 8.08 5.55 -3.52
C ASP A 81 9.28 4.94 -2.82
N ILE A 82 9.18 3.65 -2.49
CA ILE A 82 10.28 2.85 -1.91
C ILE A 82 10.95 2.04 -3.03
N VAL A 83 10.13 1.45 -3.89
CA VAL A 83 10.59 0.61 -5.01
C VAL A 83 9.68 0.85 -6.21
N GLU A 84 10.28 1.19 -7.35
CA GLU A 84 9.65 1.02 -8.65
C GLU A 84 10.05 -0.35 -9.20
N ALA A 85 9.06 -1.19 -9.54
CA ALA A 85 9.36 -2.43 -10.22
C ALA A 85 9.71 -2.12 -11.68
N ALA A 86 10.87 -2.60 -12.15
CA ALA A 86 11.30 -2.54 -13.54
C ALA A 86 10.36 -3.32 -14.48
#